data_AF-A0A4Y2C4U5-F1
#
_entry.id   AF-A0A4Y2C4U5-F1
#
_cell.length_a   1.000
_cell.length_b   1.000
_cell.length_c   1.000
_cell.angle_alpha   90.00
_cell.angle_beta   90.00
_cell.angle_gamma   90.00
#
_symmetry.space_group_name_H-M   'P 1'
#
loop_
_entity.id
_entity.type
_entity.pdbx_description
1 polymer ?
#
loop_
_entity_poly.entity_id
_entity_poly.type
_entity_poly.pdbx_seq_one_letter_code
_entity_poly.pdbx_strand_id
1 'polypeptide(L)'
;MDTELKYCVDQFDGSNFAAWARRIESIFVEKNVDKFLSKEADETKENEVSASKKTYALMLSFLSAKVLVSLSEENTCTSIYQKLKSTYLRDRAVNQILIRKRLAMLKQKKEVSMQEHLNEINGLVNQLNSFVMKISDMDIIVYILMPLTPEYDSTKSAIENQP
;
A
#
# COMPACT_ATOMS: atom_id res chain seq x y z
N MET A 1 -10.22 17.41 33.96
CA MET A 1 -10.54 17.87 32.59
C MET A 1 -9.76 16.97 31.67
N ASP A 2 -10.40 15.92 31.17
CA ASP A 2 -9.79 15.08 30.13
C ASP A 2 -9.76 15.91 28.85
N THR A 3 -8.56 16.31 28.47
CA THR A 3 -8.29 16.95 27.20
C THR A 3 -8.63 15.93 26.11
N GLU A 4 -9.79 16.06 25.47
CA GLU A 4 -10.10 15.30 24.26
C GLU A 4 -9.01 15.62 23.23
N LEU A 5 -8.02 14.73 23.11
CA LEU A 5 -7.09 14.77 22.00
C LEU A 5 -7.92 14.58 20.73
N LYS A 6 -8.19 15.70 20.05
CA LYS A 6 -8.82 15.72 18.73
C LYS A 6 -7.74 15.31 17.73
N TYR A 7 -7.65 14.02 17.45
CA TYR A 7 -6.71 13.51 16.44
C TYR A 7 -7.08 14.12 15.09
N CYS A 8 -6.20 14.96 14.56
CA CYS A 8 -6.35 15.53 13.23
C CYS A 8 -5.83 14.52 12.19
N VAL A 9 -6.62 13.48 11.95
CA VAL A 9 -6.37 12.52 10.87
C VAL A 9 -7.46 12.71 9.83
N ASP A 10 -7.05 12.98 8.59
CA ASP A 10 -7.98 13.04 7.46
C ASP A 10 -8.71 11.69 7.33
N GLN A 11 -9.99 11.77 7.00
CA GLN A 11 -10.77 10.58 6.72
C GLN A 11 -10.16 9.81 5.53
N PHE A 12 -10.10 8.49 5.66
CA PHE A 12 -9.61 7.65 4.59
C PHE A 12 -10.58 7.62 3.42
N ASP A 13 -10.09 7.99 2.25
CA ASP A 13 -10.83 8.08 0.99
C ASP A 13 -10.48 6.95 0.00
N GLY A 14 -9.57 6.06 0.40
CA GLY A 14 -9.00 5.00 -0.44
C GLY A 14 -7.53 5.25 -0.82
N SER A 15 -7.00 6.46 -0.61
CA SER A 15 -5.65 6.84 -1.01
C SER A 15 -4.63 6.67 0.13
N ASN A 16 -3.42 6.21 -0.21
CA ASN A 16 -2.30 6.10 0.72
C ASN A 16 -2.62 5.32 2.02
N PHE A 17 -3.28 4.16 1.87
CA PHE A 17 -3.68 3.31 2.99
C PHE A 17 -2.53 3.02 3.97
N ALA A 18 -1.30 2.85 3.50
CA ALA A 18 -0.15 2.58 4.36
C ALA A 18 0.14 3.73 5.34
N ALA A 19 0.08 4.99 4.90
CA ALA A 19 0.28 6.14 5.77
C ALA A 19 -0.90 6.35 6.72
N TRP A 20 -2.13 6.18 6.22
CA TRP A 20 -3.33 6.25 7.05
C TRP A 20 -3.33 5.16 8.14
N ALA A 21 -3.10 3.90 7.76
CA ALA A 21 -3.08 2.77 8.68
C ALA A 21 -2.06 2.95 9.81
N ARG A 22 -0.84 3.45 9.51
CA ARG A 22 0.15 3.78 10.55
C ARG A 22 -0.36 4.80 11.56
N ARG A 23 -1.05 5.85 11.10
CA ARG A 23 -1.61 6.87 12.00
C ARG A 23 -2.70 6.28 12.87
N ILE A 24 -3.59 5.46 12.31
CA ILE A 24 -4.64 4.77 13.05
C ILE A 24 -4.07 3.81 14.09
N GLU A 25 -3.10 2.98 13.71
CA GLU A 25 -2.42 2.06 14.64
C GLU A 25 -1.82 2.83 15.82
N SER A 26 -1.16 3.96 15.57
CA SER A 26 -0.61 4.82 16.64
C SER A 26 -1.68 5.36 17.59
N ILE A 27 -2.82 5.83 17.06
CA ILE A 27 -3.94 6.38 17.86
C ILE A 27 -4.57 5.30 18.72
N PHE A 28 -4.73 4.09 18.17
CA PHE A 28 -5.36 2.99 18.88
C PHE A 28 -4.48 2.46 20.01
N VAL A 29 -3.16 2.47 19.83
CA VAL A 29 -2.19 2.19 20.92
C VAL A 29 -2.29 3.25 22.01
N GLU A 30 -2.29 4.54 21.66
CA GLU A 30 -2.43 5.62 22.63
C GLU A 30 -3.72 5.51 23.46
N LYS A 31 -4.81 5.05 22.83
CA LYS A 31 -6.09 4.80 23.48
C LYS A 31 -6.20 3.45 24.19
N ASN A 32 -5.18 2.60 24.15
CA ASN A 32 -5.17 1.25 24.70
C ASN A 32 -6.31 0.35 24.15
N VAL A 33 -6.61 0.48 22.86
CA VAL A 33 -7.66 -0.28 22.16
C VAL A 33 -7.14 -1.01 20.91
N ASP A 34 -5.83 -1.00 20.70
CA ASP A 34 -5.13 -1.62 19.56
C ASP A 34 -5.43 -3.12 19.40
N LYS A 35 -5.73 -3.83 20.49
CA LYS A 35 -6.15 -5.24 20.43
C LYS A 35 -7.32 -5.47 19.46
N PHE A 36 -8.27 -4.53 19.37
CA PHE A 36 -9.46 -4.63 18.51
C PHE A 36 -9.17 -4.35 17.03
N LEU A 37 -7.92 -4.08 16.66
CA LEU A 37 -7.50 -4.11 15.25
C LEU A 37 -7.28 -5.55 14.76
N SER A 38 -7.12 -6.51 15.67
CA SER A 38 -6.74 -7.90 15.33
C SER A 38 -7.63 -8.96 15.97
N LYS A 39 -8.31 -8.64 17.07
CA LYS A 39 -9.08 -9.60 17.85
C LYS A 39 -10.44 -9.04 18.24
N GLU A 40 -11.47 -9.84 18.05
CA GLU A 40 -12.81 -9.52 18.51
C GLU A 40 -12.93 -9.50 20.04
N ALA A 41 -13.95 -8.78 20.51
CA ALA A 41 -14.31 -8.78 21.92
C ALA A 41 -14.76 -10.16 22.38
N ASP A 42 -14.43 -10.50 23.62
CA ASP A 42 -15.10 -11.59 24.32
C ASP A 42 -16.51 -11.15 24.72
N GLU A 43 -17.53 -11.75 24.12
CA GLU A 43 -18.94 -11.41 24.36
C GLU A 43 -19.37 -11.67 25.81
N THR A 44 -18.64 -12.51 26.55
CA THR A 44 -18.90 -12.77 27.98
C THR A 44 -18.40 -11.66 28.89
N LYS A 45 -17.58 -10.74 28.38
CA LYS A 45 -16.97 -9.64 29.14
C LYS A 45 -17.59 -8.30 28.74
N GLU A 46 -18.52 -7.80 29.56
CA GLU A 46 -19.25 -6.55 29.29
C GLU A 46 -18.33 -5.33 29.06
N ASN A 47 -17.24 -5.23 29.82
CA ASN A 47 -16.24 -4.18 29.63
C ASN A 47 -15.57 -4.24 28.25
N GLU A 48 -15.32 -5.45 27.74
CA GLU A 48 -14.71 -5.68 26.43
C GLU A 48 -15.70 -5.38 25.30
N VAL A 49 -16.97 -5.78 25.45
CA VAL A 49 -18.05 -5.44 24.51
C VAL A 49 -18.23 -3.92 24.41
N SER A 50 -18.28 -3.24 25.55
CA SER A 50 -18.40 -1.77 25.60
C SER A 50 -17.21 -1.08 24.93
N ALA A 51 -15.98 -1.54 25.22
CA ALA A 51 -14.77 -1.02 24.61
C ALA A 51 -14.73 -1.27 23.09
N SER A 52 -15.16 -2.45 22.63
CA SER A 52 -15.22 -2.77 21.19
C SER A 52 -16.21 -1.87 20.45
N LYS A 53 -17.42 -1.63 21.00
CA LYS A 53 -18.39 -0.71 20.40
C LYS A 53 -17.85 0.72 20.27
N LYS A 54 -17.15 1.23 21.30
CA LYS A 54 -16.50 2.54 21.24
C LYS A 54 -15.38 2.58 20.19
N THR A 55 -14.61 1.50 20.11
CA THR A 55 -13.50 1.38 19.16
C THR A 55 -14.01 1.29 17.72
N TYR A 56 -15.13 0.59 17.49
CA TYR A 56 -15.83 0.56 16.21
C TYR A 56 -16.30 1.96 15.78
N ALA A 57 -16.99 2.69 16.67
CA ALA A 57 -17.43 4.05 16.38
C ALA A 57 -16.24 4.99 16.07
N LEU A 58 -15.13 4.83 16.79
CA LEU A 58 -13.89 5.56 16.52
C LEU A 58 -13.31 5.21 15.14
N MET A 59 -13.23 3.94 14.78
CA MET A 59 -12.77 3.51 13.45
C MET A 59 -13.61 4.14 12.33
N LEU A 60 -14.94 4.12 12.46
CA LEU A 60 -15.84 4.74 11.48
C LEU A 60 -15.58 6.24 11.30
N SER A 61 -15.23 6.96 12.38
CA SER A 61 -14.96 8.40 12.32
C SER A 61 -13.75 8.76 11.43
N PHE A 62 -12.83 7.81 11.24
CA PHE A 62 -11.65 7.95 10.40
C PHE A 62 -11.85 7.53 8.94
N LEU A 63 -13.07 7.17 8.54
CA LEU A 63 -13.39 6.71 7.20
C LEU A 63 -14.31 7.71 6.49
N SER A 64 -14.06 7.93 5.20
CA SER A 64 -14.93 8.77 4.38
C SER A 64 -16.23 8.04 4.03
N ALA A 65 -17.29 8.79 3.72
CA ALA A 65 -18.57 8.23 3.29
C ALA A 65 -18.43 7.23 2.12
N LYS A 66 -17.53 7.52 1.17
CA LYS A 66 -17.26 6.64 0.03
C LYS A 66 -16.76 5.26 0.47
N VAL A 67 -15.82 5.22 1.43
CA VAL A 67 -15.26 3.96 1.93
C VAL A 67 -16.29 3.23 2.80
N LEU A 68 -17.06 3.95 3.61
CA LEU A 68 -18.09 3.38 4.48
C LEU A 68 -19.15 2.57 3.72
N VAL A 69 -19.55 3.02 2.52
CA VAL A 69 -20.52 2.28 1.68
C VAL A 69 -20.00 0.87 1.35
N SER A 70 -18.69 0.71 1.14
CA SER A 70 -18.09 -0.60 0.82
C SER A 70 -17.91 -1.53 2.03
N LEU A 71 -18.21 -1.03 3.24
CA LEU A 71 -18.02 -1.73 4.52
C LEU A 71 -19.35 -1.97 5.24
N SER A 72 -20.48 -1.89 4.54
CA SER A 72 -21.83 -1.97 5.14
C SER A 72 -22.12 -3.28 5.88
N GLU A 73 -21.39 -4.36 5.57
CA GLU A 73 -21.53 -5.67 6.21
C GLU A 73 -20.64 -5.83 7.44
N GLU A 74 -19.70 -4.90 7.66
CA GLU A 74 -18.69 -4.97 8.71
C GLU A 74 -19.18 -4.24 9.96
N ASN A 75 -19.32 -4.96 11.08
CA ASN A 75 -19.93 -4.45 12.31
C ASN A 75 -18.98 -4.37 13.51
N THR A 76 -17.71 -4.73 13.33
CA THR A 76 -16.66 -4.61 14.34
C THR A 76 -15.47 -3.84 13.81
N CYS A 77 -14.66 -3.29 14.72
CA CYS A 77 -13.40 -2.66 14.35
C CYS A 77 -12.46 -3.67 13.66
N THR A 78 -12.42 -4.89 14.18
CA THR A 78 -11.59 -5.96 13.64
C THR A 78 -11.98 -6.26 12.19
N SER A 79 -13.27 -6.47 11.91
CA SER A 79 -13.74 -6.85 10.58
C SER A 79 -13.52 -5.72 9.56
N ILE A 80 -13.78 -4.46 9.95
CA ILE A 80 -13.43 -3.28 9.15
C ILE A 80 -11.93 -3.26 8.84
N TYR A 81 -11.07 -3.37 9.86
CA TYR A 81 -9.64 -3.21 9.66
C TYR A 81 -9.05 -4.33 8.79
N GLN A 82 -9.52 -5.57 8.98
CA GLN A 82 -9.13 -6.70 8.14
C GLN A 82 -9.64 -6.54 6.71
N LYS A 83 -10.87 -6.06 6.51
CA LYS A 83 -11.42 -5.79 5.17
C LYS A 83 -10.61 -4.73 4.46
N LEU A 84 -10.33 -3.60 5.12
CA LEU A 84 -9.47 -2.53 4.59
C LEU A 84 -8.06 -3.05 4.24
N LYS A 85 -7.42 -3.82 5.13
CA LYS A 85 -6.14 -4.48 4.83
C LYS A 85 -6.27 -5.38 3.60
N SER A 86 -7.29 -6.23 3.55
CA SER A 86 -7.50 -7.15 2.44
C SER A 86 -7.81 -6.44 1.12
N THR A 87 -8.45 -5.27 1.13
CA THR A 87 -8.77 -4.52 -0.08
C THR A 87 -7.53 -3.75 -0.53
N TYR A 88 -6.97 -2.92 0.34
CA TYR A 88 -5.95 -1.95 -0.03
C TYR A 88 -4.51 -2.46 0.07
N LEU A 89 -4.25 -3.56 0.80
CA LEU A 89 -2.96 -4.27 0.73
C LEU A 89 -2.94 -5.37 -0.34
N ARG A 90 -4.05 -6.05 -0.62
CA ARG A 90 -4.13 -7.01 -1.75
C ARG A 90 -4.06 -6.28 -3.08
N ASP A 91 -4.73 -5.14 -3.20
CA ASP A 91 -4.62 -4.27 -4.37
C ASP A 91 -3.17 -3.76 -4.54
N ARG A 92 -2.44 -3.47 -3.45
CA ARG A 92 -0.99 -3.19 -3.53
C ARG A 92 -0.19 -4.38 -4.08
N ALA A 93 -0.38 -5.60 -3.57
CA ALA A 93 0.39 -6.76 -4.03
C ALA A 93 0.09 -7.09 -5.50
N VAL A 94 -1.19 -7.04 -5.89
CA VAL A 94 -1.61 -7.23 -7.27
C VAL A 94 -1.06 -6.11 -8.16
N ASN A 95 -1.14 -4.84 -7.74
CA ASN A 95 -0.57 -3.72 -8.49
C ASN A 95 0.95 -3.81 -8.62
N GLN A 96 1.66 -4.25 -7.58
CA GLN A 96 3.09 -4.54 -7.66
C GLN A 96 3.40 -5.64 -8.68
N ILE A 97 2.63 -6.73 -8.66
CA ILE A 97 2.77 -7.83 -9.64
C ILE A 97 2.48 -7.31 -11.05
N LEU A 98 1.43 -6.51 -11.25
CA LEU A 98 1.06 -5.95 -12.55
C LEU A 98 2.13 -4.99 -13.08
N ILE A 99 2.67 -4.11 -12.25
CA ILE A 99 3.75 -3.19 -12.64
C ILE A 99 5.03 -3.98 -12.97
N ARG A 100 5.41 -4.96 -12.15
CA ARG A 100 6.55 -5.85 -12.44
C ARG A 100 6.36 -6.66 -13.73
N LYS A 101 5.15 -7.15 -13.98
CA LYS A 101 4.77 -7.82 -15.23
C LYS A 101 4.91 -6.88 -16.42
N ARG A 102 4.46 -5.62 -16.30
CA ARG A 102 4.62 -4.61 -17.35
C ARG A 102 6.10 -4.32 -17.61
N LEU A 103 6.90 -4.09 -16.57
CA LEU A 103 8.35 -3.90 -16.69
C LEU A 103 9.04 -5.09 -17.39
N ALA A 104 8.69 -6.33 -17.04
CA ALA A 104 9.27 -7.52 -17.67
C ALA A 104 8.82 -7.74 -19.13
N MET A 105 7.66 -7.19 -19.52
CA MET A 105 7.12 -7.29 -20.88
C MET A 105 7.46 -6.07 -21.75
N LEU A 106 8.03 -5.02 -21.18
CA LEU A 106 8.47 -3.85 -21.94
C LEU A 106 9.53 -4.30 -22.95
N LYS A 107 9.43 -3.77 -24.16
CA LYS A 107 10.43 -3.93 -25.22
C LYS A 107 10.74 -2.54 -25.77
N GLN A 108 12.02 -2.23 -25.90
CA GLN A 108 12.45 -1.08 -26.66
C GLN A 108 12.03 -1.29 -28.12
N LYS A 109 11.34 -0.30 -28.70
CA LYS A 109 10.97 -0.29 -30.11
C LYS A 109 11.93 0.63 -30.85
N LYS A 110 12.35 0.25 -32.06
CA LYS A 110 13.25 1.09 -32.88
C LYS A 110 12.69 2.48 -33.18
N GLU A 111 11.37 2.60 -33.20
CA GLU A 111 10.63 3.85 -33.47
C GLU A 111 10.55 4.79 -32.25
N VAL A 112 10.95 4.32 -31.06
CA VAL A 112 10.89 5.08 -29.80
C VAL A 112 12.31 5.42 -29.36
N SER A 113 12.54 6.67 -28.95
CA SER A 113 13.86 7.09 -28.50
C SER A 113 14.27 6.37 -27.22
N MET A 114 15.58 6.21 -27.01
CA MET A 114 16.10 5.63 -25.76
C MET A 114 15.65 6.43 -24.53
N GLN A 115 15.57 7.76 -24.64
CA GLN A 115 15.12 8.63 -23.56
C GLN A 115 13.65 8.39 -23.20
N GLU A 116 12.76 8.27 -24.19
CA GLU A 116 11.35 7.96 -23.96
C GLU A 116 11.18 6.58 -23.31
N HIS A 117 11.96 5.60 -23.75
CA HIS A 117 11.96 4.26 -23.16
C HIS A 117 12.41 4.28 -21.69
N LEU A 118 13.49 5.00 -21.36
CA LEU A 118 13.94 5.19 -19.98
C LEU A 118 12.92 5.94 -19.13
N ASN A 119 12.22 6.93 -19.69
CA ASN A 119 11.16 7.64 -18.99
C ASN A 119 9.99 6.72 -18.62
N GLU A 120 9.59 5.80 -19.51
CA GLU A 120 8.55 4.82 -19.20
C GLU A 120 8.98 3.87 -18.07
N ILE A 121 10.21 3.35 -18.13
CA ILE A 121 10.78 2.51 -17.06
C ILE A 121 10.82 3.29 -15.74
N ASN A 122 11.35 4.51 -15.76
CA ASN A 122 11.45 5.36 -14.57
C ASN A 122 10.07 5.65 -13.97
N GLY A 123 9.05 5.89 -14.81
CA GLY A 123 7.67 6.05 -14.36
C GLY A 123 7.15 4.83 -13.60
N LEU A 124 7.40 3.62 -14.11
CA LEU A 124 6.99 2.36 -13.47
C LEU A 124 7.82 2.05 -12.21
N VAL A 125 9.12 2.34 -12.21
CA VAL A 125 10.00 2.22 -11.03
C VAL A 125 9.57 3.18 -9.93
N ASN A 126 9.20 4.42 -10.25
CA ASN A 126 8.68 5.39 -9.28
C ASN A 126 7.34 4.94 -8.69
N GLN A 127 6.46 4.33 -9.49
CA GLN A 127 5.26 3.69 -8.97
C GLN A 127 5.58 2.54 -8.01
N LEU A 128 6.58 1.69 -8.31
CA LEU A 128 7.04 0.65 -7.39
C LEU A 128 7.64 1.22 -6.09
N ASN A 129 8.44 2.29 -6.19
CA ASN A 129 9.06 2.95 -5.05
C ASN A 129 8.07 3.71 -4.16
N SER A 130 6.86 4.00 -4.64
CA SER A 130 5.78 4.51 -3.80
C SER A 130 5.28 3.49 -2.77
N PHE A 131 5.66 2.21 -2.92
CA PHE A 131 5.39 1.17 -1.94
C PHE A 131 6.50 1.07 -0.88
N VAL A 132 6.19 0.43 0.27
CA VAL A 132 7.13 0.33 1.41
C VAL A 132 8.39 -0.49 1.08
N MET A 133 8.31 -1.37 0.07
CA MET A 133 9.45 -2.16 -0.40
C MET A 133 10.15 -1.42 -1.54
N LYS A 134 11.39 -0.99 -1.31
CA LYS A 134 12.24 -0.45 -2.35
C LYS A 134 12.63 -1.55 -3.34
N ILE A 135 12.60 -1.23 -4.62
CA ILE A 135 13.23 -2.04 -5.66
C ILE A 135 14.75 -1.88 -5.56
N SER A 136 15.51 -2.96 -5.78
CA SER A 136 16.97 -2.88 -5.73
C SER A 136 17.52 -2.20 -7.00
N ASP A 137 18.68 -1.55 -6.89
CA ASP A 137 19.34 -0.96 -8.06
C ASP A 137 19.63 -2.02 -9.14
N MET A 138 19.95 -3.25 -8.72
CA MET A 138 20.14 -4.39 -9.62
C MET A 138 18.86 -4.74 -10.40
N ASP A 139 17.70 -4.76 -9.75
CA ASP A 139 16.43 -5.00 -10.44
C ASP A 139 16.13 -3.90 -11.47
N ILE A 140 16.44 -2.64 -11.13
CA ILE A 140 16.29 -1.51 -12.06
C ILE A 140 17.20 -1.70 -13.28
N ILE A 141 18.47 -2.07 -13.08
CA ILE A 141 19.41 -2.35 -14.16
C ILE A 141 18.89 -3.48 -15.05
N VAL A 142 18.38 -4.58 -14.47
CA VAL A 142 17.76 -5.68 -15.23
C VAL A 142 16.58 -5.17 -16.08
N TYR A 143 15.70 -4.34 -15.52
CA TYR A 143 14.58 -3.76 -16.26
C TYR A 143 14.99 -2.78 -17.36
N ILE A 144 16.17 -2.16 -17.27
CA ILE A 144 16.73 -1.31 -18.32
C ILE A 144 17.35 -2.17 -19.44
N LEU A 145 18.08 -3.23 -19.10
CA LEU A 145 18.86 -4.02 -20.06
C LEU A 145 18.04 -5.09 -20.80
N MET A 146 17.04 -5.68 -20.15
CA MET A 146 16.23 -6.76 -20.72
C MET A 146 15.41 -6.33 -21.96
N PRO A 147 14.80 -5.13 -22.02
CA PRO A 147 13.99 -4.69 -23.15
C PRO A 147 14.77 -4.27 -24.40
N LEU A 148 16.08 -4.04 -24.29
CA LEU A 148 16.88 -3.40 -25.35
C LEU A 148 16.90 -4.24 -26.63
N THR A 149 16.96 -3.55 -27.77
CA THR A 149 17.13 -4.21 -29.07
C THR A 149 18.55 -4.77 -29.23
N PRO A 150 18.77 -5.74 -30.14
CA PRO A 150 20.10 -6.32 -30.39
C PRO A 150 21.20 -5.30 -30.77
N GLU A 151 20.81 -4.11 -31.20
CA GLU A 151 21.73 -3.00 -31.47
C GLU A 151 22.54 -2.58 -30.23
N TYR A 152 22.06 -2.92 -29.03
CA TYR A 152 22.70 -2.61 -27.75
C TYR A 152 23.38 -3.82 -27.08
N ASP A 153 23.52 -4.96 -27.77
CA ASP A 153 24.10 -6.19 -27.19
C ASP A 153 25.53 -5.99 -26.68
N SER A 154 26.33 -5.17 -27.37
CA SER A 154 27.69 -4.82 -26.92
C SER A 154 27.67 -4.04 -25.60
N THR A 155 26.73 -3.10 -25.45
CA THR A 155 26.57 -2.29 -24.23
C THR A 155 26.09 -3.16 -23.08
N LYS A 156 25.13 -4.05 -23.35
CA LYS A 156 24.62 -5.01 -22.37
C LYS A 156 25.73 -5.92 -21.85
N SER A 157 26.51 -6.50 -22.77
CA SER A 157 27.65 -7.35 -22.42
C SER A 157 28.72 -6.60 -21.61
N ALA A 158 29.00 -5.34 -21.94
CA ALA A 158 29.98 -4.55 -21.19
C ALA A 158 29.54 -4.30 -19.74
N ILE A 159 28.24 -4.10 -19.50
CA ILE A 159 27.67 -3.87 -18.15
C ILE A 159 27.61 -5.18 -17.36
N GLU A 160 27.20 -6.28 -17.99
CA GLU A 160 27.08 -7.60 -17.33
C GLU A 160 28.42 -8.20 -16.91
N ASN A 161 29.53 -7.79 -17.56
CA ASN A 161 30.87 -8.28 -17.29
C ASN A 161 31.73 -7.31 -16.45
N GLN A 162 31.12 -6.31 -15.80
CA GLN A 162 31.87 -5.47 -14.86
C GLN A 162 32.27 -6.28 -13.61
N PRO A 163 33.51 -6.15 -13.12
CA PRO A 163 34.03 -6.90 -11.97
C PRO A 163 33.39 -6.51 -10.63
#